data_AF-A0A2M7K6L9-F1
#
_entry.id   AF-A0A2M7K6L9-F1
#
_cell.length_a   1.000
_cell.length_b   1.000
_cell.length_c   1.000
_cell.angle_alpha   90.00
_cell.angle_beta   90.00
_cell.angle_gamma   90.00
#
_symmetry.space_group_name_H-M   'P 1'
#
loop_
_entity.id
_entity.type
_entity.pdbx_description
1 polymer ?
#
loop_
_entity_poly.entity_id
_entity_poly.type
_entity_poly.pdbx_seq_one_letter_code
_entity_poly.pdbx_strand_id
1 'polypeptide(L)' 'LIPDLLQDIKGSSSGWINEKRFVKGKFQWQEGYGAFSYSHSQIDNVVK' A
#
# COMPACT_ATOMS: atom_id res chain seq x y z
N LEU A 1 -7.17 -12.89 -0.61
CA LEU A 1 -5.72 -13.03 -0.87
C LEU A 1 -5.07 -11.65 -0.81
N ILE A 2 -3.74 -11.55 -0.76
CA ILE A 2 -2.99 -10.25 -0.79
C ILE A 2 -3.49 -9.27 -1.89
N PRO A 3 -3.87 -9.71 -3.11
CA PRO A 3 -4.40 -8.82 -4.14
C PRO A 3 -5.70 -8.10 -3.74
N ASP A 4 -6.61 -8.78 -3.06
CA ASP A 4 -7.92 -8.22 -2.68
C ASP A 4 -7.74 -7.11 -1.63
N LEU A 5 -6.89 -7.36 -0.64
CA LEU A 5 -6.53 -6.36 0.37
C LEU A 5 -5.89 -5.12 -0.27
N LEU A 6 -4.99 -5.32 -1.24
CA LEU A 6 -4.36 -4.22 -1.95
C LEU A 6 -5.34 -3.45 -2.83
N GLN A 7 -6.31 -4.12 -3.45
CA GLN A 7 -7.37 -3.48 -4.21
C GLN A 7 -8.21 -2.56 -3.33
N ASP A 8 -8.61 -3.04 -2.14
CA ASP A 8 -9.39 -2.26 -1.19
C ASP A 8 -8.61 -1.05 -0.67
N ILE A 9 -7.34 -1.24 -0.29
CA ILE A 9 -6.48 -0.15 0.19
C ILE A 9 -6.27 0.89 -0.91
N LYS A 10 -5.90 0.46 -2.12
CA LYS A 10 -5.64 1.38 -3.23
C LYS A 10 -6.91 2.12 -3.67
N GLY A 11 -8.05 1.43 -3.73
CA GLY A 11 -9.34 2.01 -4.11
C GLY A 11 -9.84 3.05 -3.11
N SER A 12 -9.94 2.66 -1.84
CA SER A 12 -10.42 3.53 -0.76
C SER A 12 -9.53 4.77 -0.57
N SER A 13 -8.21 4.60 -0.56
CA SER A 13 -7.27 5.71 -0.42
C SER A 13 -7.30 6.65 -1.63
N SER A 14 -7.47 6.12 -2.85
CA SER A 14 -7.59 6.98 -4.03
C SER A 14 -8.85 7.84 -3.97
N GLY A 15 -9.99 7.27 -3.57
CA GLY A 15 -11.23 8.02 -3.37
C GLY A 15 -11.05 9.13 -2.35
N TRP A 16 -10.53 8.78 -1.17
CA TRP A 16 -10.30 9.73 -0.09
C TRP A 16 -9.35 10.87 -0.47
N ILE A 17 -8.23 10.57 -1.12
CA ILE A 17 -7.24 11.59 -1.57
C ILE A 17 -7.85 12.56 -2.58
N ASN A 18 -8.65 12.04 -3.52
CA ASN A 18 -9.32 12.85 -4.54
C ASN A 18 -10.43 13.72 -3.94
N GLU A 19 -11.25 13.18 -3.03
CA GLU A 19 -12.29 13.91 -2.33
C GLU A 19 -11.74 15.07 -1.49
N LYS A 20 -10.63 14.82 -0.79
CA LYS A 20 -9.95 15.84 0.02
C LYS A 20 -9.08 16.80 -0.80
N ARG A 21 -8.94 16.57 -2.11
CA ARG A 21 -8.12 17.38 -3.04
C ARG A 21 -6.69 17.59 -2.54
N PHE A 22 -6.08 16.54 -1.97
CA PHE A 22 -4.71 16.64 -1.45
C PHE A 22 -3.66 16.85 -2.55
N VAL A 23 -4.00 16.56 -3.81
CA VAL A 23 -3.16 16.82 -4.97
C VAL A 23 -3.89 17.71 -5.98
N LYS A 24 -3.13 18.52 -6.71
CA LYS A 24 -3.66 19.28 -7.86
C LYS A 24 -3.86 18.32 -9.04
N GLY A 25 -5.02 17.69 -9.11
CA GLY A 25 -5.39 16.77 -10.17
C GLY A 25 -6.08 15.51 -9.64
N LYS A 26 -6.20 14.49 -10.48
CA LYS A 26 -6.74 13.18 -10.11
C LYS A 26 -5.61 12.26 -9.66
N PHE A 27 -5.63 11.86 -8.39
CA PHE A 27 -4.74 10.84 -7.86
C PHE A 27 -5.19 9.44 -8.28
N GLN A 28 -4.24 8.62 -8.74
CA GLN A 28 -4.44 7.20 -9.02
C GLN A 28 -3.16 6.43 -8.67
N TRP A 29 -3.32 5.25 -8.08
CA TRP A 29 -2.20 4.34 -7.86
C TRP A 29 -1.73 3.72 -9.17
N GLN A 30 -0.43 3.42 -9.24
CA GLN A 30 0.13 2.54 -10.26
C GLN A 30 -0.51 1.14 -10.23
N GLU A 31 -0.63 0.51 -11.40
CA GLU A 31 -1.26 -0.81 -11.58
C GLU A 31 -0.53 -1.89 -10.77
N GLY A 32 0.81 -1.87 -10.78
CA GLY A 32 1.65 -2.83 -10.08
C GLY A 32 1.72 -2.65 -8.56
N TYR A 33 2.12 -3.70 -7.85
CA TYR A 33 2.50 -3.64 -6.45
C TYR A 33 3.68 -4.58 -6.17
N GLY A 34 4.56 -4.17 -5.26
CA GLY A 34 5.59 -5.04 -4.71
C GLY A 34 5.13 -5.57 -3.36
N ALA A 35 5.18 -6.89 -3.17
CA ALA A 35 4.91 -7.52 -1.88
C ALA A 35 6.18 -8.22 -1.39
N PHE A 36 6.59 -7.89 -0.16
CA PHE A 36 7.74 -8.50 0.49
C PHE A 36 7.26 -9.12 1.80
N SER A 37 7.57 -10.40 2.00
CA SER A 37 7.29 -11.09 3.25
C SER A 37 8.42 -10.83 4.24
N TYR A 38 8.08 -10.35 5.42
CA TYR A 38 9.02 -10.21 6.53
C TYR A 38 8.54 -11.05 7.72
N SER A 39 9.44 -11.83 8.33
CA SER A 39 9.14 -12.56 9.55
C SER A 39 9.69 -11.80 10.76
N HIS A 40 8.82 -11.46 11.70
CA HIS A 40 9.20 -10.77 12.93
C HIS A 40 10.25 -11.56 13.75
N SER A 41 10.29 -12.90 13.59
CA SER A 41 11.27 -13.77 14.24
C SER A 41 12.70 -13.70 13.67
N GLN A 42 12.93 -12.94 12.58
CA GLN A 42 14.26 -12.77 11.99
C GLN A 42 15.01 -11.54 12.54
N ILE A 43 14.38 -10.70 13.37
CA ILE A 43 15.03 -9.53 13.98
C ILE A 43 16.23 -9.95 14.84
N ASP A 44 16.06 -10.98 15.69
CA ASP A 44 17.09 -11.40 16.65
C ASP A 44 18.35 -12.02 15.99
N ASN A 45 18.25 -12.51 14.75
CA ASN A 45 19.40 -13.10 14.03
C ASN A 45 20.22 -12.07 13.22
N VAL A 46 19.71 -10.85 13.03
CA VAL A 46 20.34 -9.83 12.17
C VAL A 46 20.96 -8.70 12.98
N VAL A 47 20.52 -8.48 14.23
CA VAL A 47 21.11 -7.46 15.14
C VAL A 47 22.24 -8.06 15.98
N LYS A 48 23.32 -8.52 15.34
CA LYS A 48 24.55 -8.90 16.03
C LYS A 48 25.76 -8.21 15.43
#